data_AF-A0A6J6KP42-F1
#
_entry.id   AF-A0A6J6KP42-F1
#
_cell.length_a   1.000
_cell.length_b   1.000
_cell.length_c   1.000
_cell.angle_alpha   90.00
_cell.angle_beta   90.00
_cell.angle_gamma   90.00
#
_symmetry.space_group_name_H-M   'P 1'
#
loop_
_entity.id
_entity.type
_entity.pdbx_description
1 polymer ?
#
loop_
_entity_poly.entity_id
_entity_poly.type
_entity_poly.pdbx_seq_one_letter_code
_entity_poly.pdbx_strand_id
1 'polypeptide(L)'
;MFEYAARLIAIFYAWTHNYAIAIGLVAVVVMLLITPLTLKSTKGMLEMQRLQPEMRRLQKEFKGDRQKLNEAMMKLYQEHKVNPMASCLPIVAQMPVFIIMFKALHGLIAVDANGKFAPKYLNTTSELYTSLVGKTKMMSFGLDLAIKPVDAVQEHFGKGLIYVGFVAALAGVYFIQQKMVASRTVSPTMSASQAKLMQYLPVVFAVFQLFLPTGLIVYYMVQALVRIAQQYYITKRFYGHEGSLGRQAQAASSEAREMSKDDKKNNAKSAAKESTDLNEPFVSKRVTAPKNKPNTSSTRRPQPPGKNRSGSVQRKPKK
;
A
#
# COMPACT_ATOMS: atom_id res chain seq x y z
N MET A 1 -18.14 -1.37 18.35
CA MET A 1 -17.88 -1.08 16.92
C MET A 1 -18.25 -2.24 16.00
N PHE A 2 -17.77 -3.46 16.25
CA PHE A 2 -18.11 -4.64 15.42
C PHE A 2 -19.60 -5.00 15.43
N GLU A 3 -20.27 -4.78 16.56
CA GLU A 3 -21.72 -4.92 16.72
C GLU A 3 -22.52 -4.05 15.76
N TYR A 4 -22.06 -2.83 15.43
CA TYR A 4 -22.76 -1.97 14.48
C TYR A 4 -22.70 -2.54 13.07
N ALA A 5 -21.56 -3.07 12.66
CA ALA A 5 -21.43 -3.75 11.37
C ALA A 5 -22.28 -5.02 11.32
N ALA A 6 -22.23 -5.86 12.36
CA ALA A 6 -23.04 -7.08 12.43
C ALA A 6 -24.55 -6.77 12.45
N ARG A 7 -24.97 -5.75 13.20
CA ARG A 7 -26.36 -5.26 13.22
C ARG A 7 -26.80 -4.75 11.85
N LEU A 8 -25.93 -4.04 11.13
CA LEU A 8 -26.25 -3.57 9.79
C LEU A 8 -26.42 -4.74 8.81
N ILE A 9 -25.57 -5.78 8.90
CA ILE A 9 -25.77 -7.03 8.14
C ILE A 9 -27.11 -7.67 8.52
N ALA A 10 -27.46 -7.71 9.81
CA ALA A 10 -28.72 -8.28 10.27
C ALA A 10 -29.95 -7.55 9.72
N ILE A 11 -29.91 -6.22 9.65
CA ILE A 11 -30.98 -5.40 9.07
C ILE A 11 -31.15 -5.73 7.58
N PHE A 12 -30.05 -5.75 6.81
CA PHE A 12 -30.14 -6.09 5.39
C PHE A 12 -30.52 -7.56 5.16
N TYR A 13 -30.13 -8.45 6.06
CA TYR A 13 -30.55 -9.84 6.00
C TYR A 13 -32.05 -9.98 6.24
N ALA A 14 -32.64 -9.27 7.22
CA ALA A 14 -34.09 -9.28 7.44
C ALA A 14 -34.88 -8.81 6.20
N TRP A 15 -34.30 -7.93 5.38
CA TRP A 15 -34.93 -7.50 4.13
C TRP A 15 -34.73 -8.47 2.96
N THR A 16 -33.57 -9.14 2.88
CA THR A 16 -33.16 -9.88 1.69
C THR A 16 -33.22 -11.39 1.84
N HIS A 17 -33.23 -11.87 3.09
CA HIS A 17 -33.12 -13.28 3.49
C HIS A 17 -31.92 -14.01 2.86
N ASN A 18 -30.90 -13.25 2.43
CA ASN A 18 -29.77 -13.73 1.65
C ASN A 18 -28.47 -13.14 2.19
N TYR A 19 -27.57 -14.00 2.65
CA TYR A 19 -26.31 -13.58 3.28
C TYR A 19 -25.42 -12.78 2.34
N ALA A 20 -25.29 -13.22 1.08
CA ALA A 20 -24.42 -12.55 0.11
C ALA A 20 -24.92 -11.14 -0.24
N ILE A 21 -26.23 -10.98 -0.46
CA ILE A 21 -26.84 -9.68 -0.73
C ILE A 21 -26.71 -8.78 0.52
N ALA A 22 -27.00 -9.29 1.71
CA ALA A 22 -26.90 -8.51 2.94
C ALA A 22 -25.47 -7.97 3.17
N ILE A 23 -24.45 -8.83 3.01
CA ILE A 23 -23.04 -8.44 3.12
C ILE A 23 -22.67 -7.44 2.01
N GLY A 24 -23.14 -7.66 0.78
CA GLY A 24 -22.94 -6.77 -0.34
C GLY A 24 -23.50 -5.36 -0.10
N LEU A 25 -24.72 -5.25 0.43
CA LEU A 25 -25.34 -3.98 0.77
C LEU A 25 -24.56 -3.21 1.84
N VAL A 26 -23.96 -3.90 2.81
CA VAL A 26 -23.04 -3.24 3.75
C VAL A 26 -21.83 -2.65 3.03
N ALA A 27 -21.25 -3.36 2.07
CA ALA A 27 -20.15 -2.82 1.26
C ALA A 27 -20.56 -1.54 0.51
N VAL A 28 -21.77 -1.50 -0.04
CA VAL A 28 -22.34 -0.30 -0.70
C VAL A 28 -22.43 0.87 0.29
N VAL A 29 -23.04 0.66 1.48
CA VAL A 29 -23.20 1.71 2.49
C VAL A 29 -21.84 2.25 2.95
N VAL A 30 -20.91 1.35 3.29
CA VAL A 30 -19.56 1.73 3.71
C VAL A 30 -18.87 2.56 2.61
N MET A 31 -19.01 2.15 1.35
CA MET A 31 -18.42 2.89 0.25
C MET A 31 -19.07 4.26 0.05
N LEU A 32 -20.39 4.38 0.19
CA LEU A 32 -21.09 5.68 0.16
C LEU A 32 -20.59 6.62 1.26
N LEU A 33 -20.39 6.12 2.48
CA LEU A 33 -19.84 6.91 3.60
C LEU A 33 -18.41 7.40 3.34
N ILE A 34 -17.57 6.61 2.65
CA ILE A 34 -16.17 6.95 2.34
C ILE A 34 -16.04 7.75 1.04
N THR A 35 -17.09 7.80 0.22
CA THR A 35 -17.11 8.52 -1.06
C THR A 35 -16.67 9.98 -0.95
N PRO A 36 -17.20 10.82 -0.03
CA PRO A 36 -16.77 12.21 0.07
C PRO A 36 -15.27 12.36 0.36
N LEU A 37 -14.71 11.47 1.19
CA LEU A 37 -13.29 11.42 1.46
C LEU A 37 -12.49 11.02 0.21
N THR A 38 -12.97 10.01 -0.51
CA THR A 38 -12.37 9.53 -1.76
C THR A 38 -12.36 10.62 -2.84
N LEU A 39 -13.43 11.41 -2.95
CA LEU A 39 -13.52 12.55 -3.87
C LEU A 39 -12.49 13.63 -3.53
N LYS A 40 -12.39 14.01 -2.25
CA LYS A 40 -11.39 14.99 -1.79
C LYS A 40 -9.95 14.51 -2.05
N SER A 41 -9.66 13.25 -1.73
CA SER A 41 -8.34 12.66 -2.00
C SER A 41 -8.03 12.60 -3.51
N THR A 42 -9.02 12.27 -4.34
CA THR A 42 -8.83 12.22 -5.79
C THR A 42 -8.55 13.60 -6.38
N LYS A 43 -9.18 14.66 -5.85
CA LYS A 43 -8.88 16.04 -6.24
C LYS A 43 -7.41 16.40 -5.96
N GLY A 44 -6.91 16.10 -4.76
CA GLY A 44 -5.50 16.34 -4.42
C GLY A 44 -4.52 15.55 -5.31
N MET A 45 -4.89 14.33 -5.70
CA MET A 45 -4.10 13.52 -6.63
C MET A 45 -4.07 14.12 -8.05
N LEU A 46 -5.16 14.74 -8.51
CA LEU A 46 -5.20 15.45 -9.80
C LEU A 46 -4.29 16.68 -9.81
N GLU A 47 -4.31 17.47 -8.73
CA GLU A 47 -3.41 18.64 -8.58
C GLU A 47 -1.95 18.20 -8.63
N MET A 48 -1.63 17.06 -8.02
CA MET A 48 -0.28 16.48 -8.08
C MET A 48 0.11 16.01 -9.48
N GLN A 49 -0.84 15.51 -10.28
CA GLN A 49 -0.58 15.17 -11.70
C GLN A 49 -0.29 16.41 -12.54
N ARG A 50 -0.93 17.55 -12.26
CA ARG A 50 -0.68 18.81 -12.98
C ARG A 50 0.74 19.35 -12.77
N LEU A 51 1.36 19.03 -11.63
CA LEU A 51 2.74 19.39 -11.32
C LEU A 51 3.79 18.45 -11.96
N GLN A 52 3.38 17.34 -12.58
CA GLN A 52 4.33 16.41 -13.22
C GLN A 52 5.28 17.01 -14.28
N PRO A 53 4.87 17.93 -15.16
CA PRO A 53 5.81 18.59 -16.07
C PRO A 53 6.89 19.40 -15.34
N GLU A 54 6.56 20.07 -14.25
CA GLU A 54 7.54 20.84 -13.46
C GLU A 54 8.46 19.93 -12.66
N MET A 55 7.91 18.86 -12.08
CA MET A 55 8.70 17.81 -11.44
C MET A 55 9.71 17.18 -12.42
N ARG A 56 9.34 17.00 -13.69
CA ARG A 56 10.30 16.55 -14.73
C ARG A 56 11.40 17.58 -14.98
N ARG A 57 11.07 18.87 -15.02
CA ARG A 57 12.07 19.93 -15.23
C ARG A 57 13.10 19.93 -14.10
N LEU A 58 12.63 19.87 -12.85
CA LEU A 58 13.51 19.75 -11.67
C LEU A 58 14.38 18.49 -11.71
N GLN A 59 13.83 17.35 -12.12
CA GLN A 59 14.60 16.12 -12.27
C GLN A 59 15.68 16.20 -13.36
N LYS A 60 15.42 16.91 -14.46
CA LYS A 60 16.39 17.13 -15.53
C LYS A 60 17.47 18.13 -15.09
N GLU A 61 17.09 19.16 -14.35
CA GLU A 61 17.98 20.21 -13.85
C GLU A 61 18.93 19.70 -12.74
N PHE A 62 18.39 18.97 -11.76
CA PHE A 62 19.16 18.41 -10.64
C PHE A 62 19.60 16.96 -10.88
N LYS A 63 19.83 16.59 -12.15
CA LYS A 63 20.32 15.26 -12.53
C LYS A 63 21.65 14.97 -11.82
N GLY A 64 21.75 13.83 -11.15
CA GLY A 64 22.92 13.47 -10.32
C GLY A 64 22.94 14.01 -8.88
N ASP A 65 22.21 15.08 -8.53
CA ASP A 65 22.17 15.65 -7.17
C ASP A 65 20.83 15.36 -6.47
N ARG A 66 20.74 14.17 -5.87
CA ARG A 66 19.51 13.69 -5.22
C ARG A 66 19.08 14.52 -4.01
N GLN A 67 20.02 15.17 -3.32
CA GLN A 67 19.69 15.96 -2.14
C GLN A 67 18.99 17.24 -2.56
N LYS A 68 19.58 18.00 -3.50
CA LYS A 68 18.95 19.22 -4.04
C LYS A 68 17.65 18.93 -4.78
N LEU A 69 17.60 17.80 -5.51
CA LEU A 69 16.36 17.38 -6.15
C LEU A 69 15.22 17.19 -5.15
N ASN A 70 15.48 16.49 -4.04
CA ASN A 70 14.44 16.27 -3.02
C ASN A 70 13.99 17.57 -2.36
N GLU A 71 14.92 18.50 -2.10
CA GLU A 71 14.61 19.81 -1.54
C GLU A 71 13.77 20.67 -2.49
N ALA A 72 14.17 20.78 -3.76
CA ALA A 72 13.45 21.52 -4.79
C ALA A 72 12.05 20.93 -5.01
N MET A 73 11.92 19.60 -5.02
CA MET A 73 10.63 18.92 -5.13
C MET A 73 9.71 19.21 -3.93
N MET A 74 10.25 19.24 -2.70
CA MET A 74 9.48 19.59 -1.51
C MET A 74 9.04 21.05 -1.54
N LYS A 75 9.91 21.96 -1.98
CA LYS A 75 9.59 23.38 -2.15
C LYS A 75 8.48 23.58 -3.19
N LEU A 76 8.55 22.87 -4.31
CA LEU A 76 7.52 22.90 -5.35
C LEU A 76 6.14 22.48 -4.81
N TYR A 77 6.09 21.42 -3.99
CA TYR A 77 4.86 20.99 -3.34
C TYR A 77 4.32 22.02 -2.34
N GLN A 78 5.19 22.71 -1.61
CA GLN A 78 4.80 23.76 -0.66
C GLN A 78 4.26 25.01 -1.38
N GLU A 79 4.94 25.45 -2.44
CA GLU A 79 4.52 26.62 -3.25
C GLU A 79 3.13 26.39 -3.87
N HIS A 80 2.89 25.18 -4.40
CA HIS A 80 1.61 24.81 -4.97
C HIS A 80 0.59 24.29 -3.94
N LYS A 81 0.96 24.25 -2.65
CA LYS A 81 0.11 23.78 -1.53
C LYS A 81 -0.47 22.37 -1.73
N VAL A 82 0.26 21.51 -2.44
CA VAL A 82 -0.15 20.12 -2.71
C VAL A 82 0.43 19.20 -1.64
N ASN A 83 -0.41 18.38 -1.00
CA ASN A 83 0.04 17.44 0.02
C ASN A 83 0.34 16.05 -0.60
N PRO A 84 1.60 15.58 -0.60
CA PRO A 84 1.96 14.27 -1.14
C PRO A 84 1.33 13.10 -0.36
N MET A 85 0.91 13.30 0.90
CA MET A 85 0.22 12.29 1.71
C MET A 85 -1.27 12.15 1.36
N ALA A 86 -1.84 13.08 0.58
CA ALA A 86 -3.22 12.96 0.12
C ALA A 86 -3.43 11.70 -0.75
N SER A 87 -2.37 11.16 -1.37
CA SER A 87 -2.42 9.95 -2.19
C SER A 87 -2.51 8.65 -1.37
N CYS A 88 -2.04 8.64 -0.11
CA CYS A 88 -2.11 7.45 0.76
C CYS A 88 -3.32 7.46 1.70
N LEU A 89 -3.98 8.62 1.85
CA LEU A 89 -5.15 8.80 2.71
C LEU A 89 -6.29 7.78 2.47
N PRO A 90 -6.64 7.38 1.23
CA PRO A 90 -7.68 6.37 0.99
C PRO A 90 -7.32 5.00 1.55
N ILE A 91 -6.04 4.64 1.56
CA ILE A 91 -5.55 3.35 2.06
C ILE A 91 -5.68 3.34 3.58
N VAL A 92 -5.22 4.41 4.24
CA VAL A 92 -5.28 4.54 5.70
C VAL A 92 -6.73 4.54 6.19
N ALA A 93 -7.61 5.29 5.54
CA ALA A 93 -9.03 5.35 5.90
C ALA A 93 -9.76 4.00 5.69
N GLN A 94 -9.25 3.14 4.81
CA GLN A 94 -9.83 1.83 4.54
C GLN A 94 -9.42 0.77 5.58
N MET A 95 -8.28 0.93 6.26
CA MET A 95 -7.78 -0.05 7.23
C MET A 95 -8.75 -0.32 8.40
N PRO A 96 -9.34 0.70 9.07
CA PRO A 96 -10.32 0.46 10.13
C PRO A 96 -11.55 -0.32 9.64
N VAL A 97 -12.01 0.00 8.44
CA VAL A 97 -13.17 -0.65 7.81
C VAL A 97 -12.92 -2.13 7.59
N PHE A 98 -11.72 -2.48 7.13
CA PHE A 98 -11.31 -3.88 6.98
C PHE A 98 -11.38 -4.62 8.32
N ILE A 99 -10.76 -4.07 9.37
CA ILE A 99 -10.73 -4.70 10.69
C ILE A 99 -12.15 -4.91 11.23
N ILE A 100 -13.03 -3.92 11.04
CA ILE A 100 -14.42 -3.99 11.47
C ILE A 100 -15.17 -5.09 10.72
N MET A 101 -15.07 -5.11 9.40
CA MET A 101 -15.78 -6.11 8.57
C MET A 101 -15.23 -7.52 8.81
N PHE A 102 -13.91 -7.67 8.90
CA PHE A 102 -13.25 -8.93 9.20
C PHE A 102 -13.74 -9.52 10.52
N LYS A 103 -13.72 -8.73 11.60
CA LYS A 103 -14.20 -9.16 12.92
C LYS A 103 -15.71 -9.45 12.94
N ALA A 104 -16.51 -8.64 12.25
CA ALA A 104 -17.95 -8.88 12.15
C ALA A 104 -18.26 -10.19 11.43
N LEU A 105 -17.71 -10.40 10.22
CA LEU A 105 -17.94 -11.62 9.44
C LEU A 105 -17.37 -12.88 10.12
N HIS A 106 -16.19 -12.80 10.73
CA HIS A 106 -15.68 -13.90 11.56
C HIS A 106 -16.55 -14.16 12.80
N GLY A 107 -17.18 -13.11 13.35
CA GLY A 107 -18.13 -13.24 14.44
C GLY A 107 -19.38 -14.02 14.03
N LEU A 108 -19.91 -13.80 12.82
CA LEU A 108 -21.07 -14.51 12.29
C LEU A 108 -20.85 -16.02 12.18
N ILE A 109 -19.64 -16.44 11.83
CA ILE A 109 -19.26 -17.85 11.63
C ILE A 109 -18.46 -18.42 12.80
N ALA A 110 -18.47 -17.75 13.96
CA ALA A 110 -17.81 -18.27 15.15
C ALA A 110 -18.45 -19.62 15.53
N VAL A 111 -17.62 -20.59 15.90
CA VAL A 111 -18.07 -21.95 16.25
C VAL A 111 -18.01 -22.19 17.76
N ASP A 112 -18.92 -23.02 18.26
CA ASP A 112 -18.90 -23.57 19.62
C ASP A 112 -18.00 -24.81 19.72
N ALA A 113 -17.97 -25.43 20.90
CA ALA A 113 -17.20 -26.66 21.15
C ALA A 113 -17.65 -27.86 20.28
N ASN A 114 -18.85 -27.82 19.71
CA ASN A 114 -19.42 -28.86 18.89
C ASN A 114 -19.24 -28.58 17.38
N GLY A 115 -18.52 -27.51 17.02
CA GLY A 115 -18.34 -27.10 15.63
C GLY A 115 -19.58 -26.48 14.98
N LYS A 116 -20.61 -26.13 15.76
CA LYS A 116 -21.80 -25.43 15.28
C LYS A 116 -21.62 -23.93 15.44
N PHE A 117 -22.25 -23.15 14.57
CA PHE A 117 -22.21 -21.71 14.65
C PHE A 117 -22.84 -21.20 15.94
N ALA A 118 -22.07 -20.39 16.65
CA ALA A 118 -22.45 -19.58 17.79
C ALA A 118 -22.14 -18.11 17.44
N PRO A 119 -22.99 -17.45 16.63
CA PRO A 119 -22.71 -16.12 16.10
C PRO A 119 -22.48 -15.09 17.20
N LYS A 120 -21.45 -14.26 17.03
CA LYS A 120 -21.09 -13.15 17.92
C LYS A 120 -21.55 -11.82 17.35
N TYR A 121 -21.71 -10.82 18.22
CA TYR A 121 -22.07 -9.43 17.89
C TYR A 121 -23.48 -9.22 17.30
N LEU A 122 -24.29 -10.27 17.26
CA LEU A 122 -25.68 -10.24 16.82
C LEU A 122 -26.62 -10.28 18.02
N ASN A 123 -27.78 -9.63 17.87
CA ASN A 123 -28.87 -9.80 18.83
C ASN A 123 -29.49 -11.19 18.60
N THR A 124 -29.69 -11.95 19.68
CA THR A 124 -30.33 -13.27 19.69
C THR A 124 -31.72 -13.27 19.05
N THR A 125 -32.43 -12.14 19.08
CA THR A 125 -33.76 -12.00 18.45
C THR A 125 -33.72 -11.70 16.96
N SER A 126 -32.54 -11.39 16.40
CA SER A 126 -32.44 -11.07 14.98
C SER A 126 -32.61 -12.31 14.09
N GLU A 127 -33.29 -12.14 12.96
CA GLU A 127 -33.47 -13.23 11.99
C GLU A 127 -32.13 -13.83 11.55
N LEU A 128 -31.12 -13.00 11.33
CA LEU A 128 -29.77 -13.43 11.00
C LEU A 128 -29.14 -14.33 12.08
N TYR A 129 -29.34 -14.01 13.36
CA TYR A 129 -28.86 -14.87 14.44
C TYR A 129 -29.57 -16.22 14.40
N THR A 130 -30.90 -16.21 14.34
CA THR A 130 -31.71 -17.43 14.30
C THR A 130 -31.42 -18.29 13.06
N SER A 131 -31.05 -17.67 11.94
CA SER A 131 -30.75 -18.37 10.70
C SER A 131 -29.37 -19.05 10.72
N LEU A 132 -28.47 -18.63 11.62
CA LEU A 132 -27.10 -19.14 11.73
C LEU A 132 -26.88 -20.05 12.94
N VAL A 133 -27.46 -19.71 14.09
CA VAL A 133 -27.21 -20.41 15.35
C VAL A 133 -27.51 -21.91 15.22
N GLY A 134 -26.55 -22.74 15.66
CA GLY A 134 -26.66 -24.20 15.60
C GLY A 134 -26.43 -24.83 14.21
N LYS A 135 -26.27 -24.03 13.15
CA LYS A 135 -25.92 -24.53 11.80
C LYS A 135 -24.42 -24.62 11.61
N THR A 136 -24.00 -25.27 10.52
CA THR A 136 -22.57 -25.41 10.15
C THR A 136 -22.23 -24.75 8.82
N LYS A 137 -23.24 -24.24 8.09
CA LYS A 137 -23.09 -23.69 6.74
C LYS A 137 -23.86 -22.39 6.60
N MET A 138 -23.24 -21.42 5.93
CA MET A 138 -23.86 -20.13 5.59
C MET A 138 -24.09 -20.06 4.08
N MET A 139 -25.07 -20.83 3.61
CA MET A 139 -25.32 -21.03 2.18
C MET A 139 -25.97 -19.80 1.53
N SER A 140 -25.41 -19.33 0.41
CA SER A 140 -25.96 -18.29 -0.44
C SER A 140 -25.54 -18.51 -1.90
N PHE A 141 -26.49 -18.48 -2.84
CA PHE A 141 -26.23 -18.73 -4.27
C PHE A 141 -25.43 -20.03 -4.54
N GLY A 142 -25.68 -21.09 -3.77
CA GLY A 142 -24.97 -22.37 -3.89
C GLY A 142 -23.55 -22.39 -3.30
N LEU A 143 -23.08 -21.29 -2.73
CA LEU A 143 -21.79 -21.17 -2.04
C LEU A 143 -21.98 -21.12 -0.54
N ASP A 144 -21.11 -21.78 0.21
CA ASP A 144 -21.01 -21.59 1.65
C ASP A 144 -20.08 -20.41 1.93
N LEU A 145 -20.62 -19.35 2.52
CA LEU A 145 -19.85 -18.14 2.79
C LEU A 145 -18.95 -18.29 4.04
N ALA A 146 -19.10 -19.35 4.82
CA ALA A 146 -18.26 -19.59 6.00
C ALA A 146 -16.93 -20.27 5.67
N ILE A 147 -16.86 -21.01 4.56
CA ILE A 147 -15.67 -21.78 4.20
C ILE A 147 -14.62 -20.94 3.48
N LYS A 148 -13.36 -21.35 3.59
CA LYS A 148 -12.27 -20.75 2.82
C LYS A 148 -12.14 -21.48 1.48
N PRO A 149 -11.84 -20.78 0.39
CA PRO A 149 -11.59 -21.42 -0.91
C PRO A 149 -10.52 -22.51 -0.87
N VAL A 150 -9.43 -22.35 -0.11
CA VAL A 150 -8.40 -23.40 0.03
C VAL A 150 -8.97 -24.69 0.62
N ASP A 151 -9.80 -24.59 1.65
CA ASP A 151 -10.40 -25.75 2.32
C ASP A 151 -11.40 -26.43 1.37
N ALA A 152 -12.18 -25.64 0.62
CA ALA A 152 -13.15 -26.14 -0.35
C ALA A 152 -12.52 -26.98 -1.47
N VAL A 153 -11.32 -26.61 -1.92
CA VAL A 153 -10.56 -27.36 -2.94
C VAL A 153 -10.04 -28.69 -2.38
N GLN A 154 -9.63 -28.70 -1.12
CA GLN A 154 -9.10 -29.89 -0.46
C GLN A 154 -10.19 -30.94 -0.18
N GLU A 155 -11.40 -30.50 0.20
CA GLU A 155 -12.51 -31.41 0.51
C GLU A 155 -13.19 -31.99 -0.74
N HIS A 156 -13.48 -31.13 -1.73
CA HIS A 156 -14.22 -31.54 -2.92
C HIS A 156 -13.76 -30.73 -4.13
N PHE A 157 -12.89 -31.32 -4.95
CA PHE A 157 -12.31 -30.68 -6.13
C PHE A 157 -13.35 -29.94 -7.00
N GLY A 158 -14.47 -30.59 -7.33
CA GLY A 158 -15.52 -29.99 -8.17
C GLY A 158 -16.18 -28.75 -7.55
N LYS A 159 -16.49 -28.77 -6.25
CA LYS A 159 -17.04 -27.58 -5.56
C LYS A 159 -15.96 -26.52 -5.38
N GLY A 160 -14.72 -26.93 -5.07
CA GLY A 160 -13.55 -26.07 -4.95
C GLY A 160 -13.29 -25.21 -6.18
N LEU A 161 -13.49 -25.75 -7.39
CA LEU A 161 -13.35 -24.98 -8.63
C LEU A 161 -14.27 -23.76 -8.70
N ILE A 162 -15.47 -23.84 -8.12
CA ILE A 162 -16.40 -22.71 -8.07
C ILE A 162 -15.85 -21.60 -7.18
N TYR A 163 -15.27 -21.94 -6.02
CA TYR A 163 -14.62 -20.96 -5.13
C TYR A 163 -13.38 -20.34 -5.76
N VAL A 164 -12.55 -21.15 -6.42
CA VAL A 164 -11.38 -20.65 -7.17
C VAL A 164 -11.82 -19.73 -8.31
N GLY A 165 -12.86 -20.10 -9.06
CA GLY A 165 -13.46 -19.27 -10.09
C GLY A 165 -13.98 -17.94 -9.55
N PHE A 166 -14.61 -17.95 -8.37
CA PHE A 166 -15.07 -16.74 -7.70
C PHE A 166 -13.91 -15.82 -7.28
N VAL A 167 -12.82 -16.38 -6.78
CA VAL A 167 -11.60 -15.61 -6.47
C VAL A 167 -10.92 -15.08 -7.73
N ALA A 168 -10.89 -15.88 -8.81
CA ALA A 168 -10.36 -15.45 -10.10
C ALA A 168 -11.20 -14.30 -10.69
N ALA A 169 -12.52 -14.34 -10.54
CA ALA A 169 -13.40 -13.23 -10.91
C ALA A 169 -13.06 -11.97 -10.11
N LEU A 170 -12.83 -12.09 -8.79
CA LEU A 170 -12.41 -10.95 -7.96
C LEU A 170 -11.06 -10.39 -8.41
N ALA A 171 -10.10 -11.27 -8.73
CA ALA A 171 -8.80 -10.87 -9.28
C ALA A 171 -8.96 -10.09 -10.60
N GLY A 172 -9.85 -10.55 -11.49
CA GLY A 172 -10.20 -9.86 -12.72
C GLY A 172 -10.78 -8.46 -12.47
N VAL A 173 -11.72 -8.34 -11.52
CA VAL A 173 -12.29 -7.05 -11.12
C VAL A 173 -11.21 -6.12 -10.55
N TYR A 174 -10.32 -6.63 -9.71
CA TYR A 174 -9.20 -5.85 -9.18
C TYR A 174 -8.20 -5.42 -10.25
N PHE A 175 -7.94 -6.28 -11.24
CA PHE A 175 -7.10 -5.93 -12.37
C PHE A 175 -7.71 -4.78 -13.19
N ILE A 176 -9.02 -4.82 -13.45
CA ILE A 176 -9.75 -3.73 -14.12
C ILE A 176 -9.66 -2.45 -13.29
N GLN A 177 -9.94 -2.54 -11.99
CA GLN A 177 -9.87 -1.40 -11.07
C GLN A 177 -8.46 -0.79 -11.06
N GLN A 178 -7.43 -1.62 -11.00
CA GLN A 178 -6.04 -1.20 -11.02
C GLN A 178 -5.69 -0.52 -12.32
N LYS A 179 -6.09 -1.06 -13.49
CA LYS A 179 -5.88 -0.37 -14.78
C LYS A 179 -6.57 1.00 -14.83
N MET A 180 -7.76 1.13 -14.25
CA MET A 180 -8.50 2.39 -14.21
C MET A 180 -7.83 3.47 -13.34
N VAL A 181 -7.08 3.07 -12.30
CA VAL A 181 -6.48 3.98 -11.32
C VAL A 181 -4.96 4.14 -11.51
N ALA A 182 -4.29 3.18 -12.14
CA ALA A 182 -2.84 3.16 -12.32
C ALA A 182 -2.29 4.38 -13.05
N SER A 183 -3.09 5.01 -13.92
CA SER A 183 -2.70 6.25 -14.59
C SER A 183 -2.64 7.47 -13.72
N ARG A 184 -3.08 7.34 -12.46
CA ARG A 184 -3.33 8.46 -11.58
C ARG A 184 -2.49 8.44 -10.32
N THR A 185 -2.01 7.27 -9.92
CA THR A 185 -1.29 7.04 -8.66
C THR A 185 0.23 7.09 -8.82
N VAL A 186 0.76 7.46 -9.98
CA VAL A 186 2.21 7.51 -10.20
C VAL A 186 2.74 8.87 -9.74
N SER A 187 3.27 8.88 -8.51
CA SER A 187 4.12 9.97 -8.06
C SER A 187 5.49 9.85 -8.74
N PRO A 188 6.08 10.94 -9.26
CA PRO A 188 7.42 10.93 -9.84
C PRO A 188 8.53 10.66 -8.82
N THR A 189 8.24 10.66 -7.51
CA THR A 189 9.20 10.23 -6.48
C THR A 189 9.21 8.72 -6.24
N MET A 190 8.25 7.96 -6.79
CA MET A 190 8.22 6.50 -6.60
C MET A 190 9.31 5.81 -7.43
N SER A 191 10.09 4.95 -6.79
CA SER A 191 11.07 4.11 -7.48
C SER A 191 10.42 3.11 -8.45
N ALA A 192 11.18 2.64 -9.45
CA ALA A 192 10.70 1.61 -10.37
C ALA A 192 10.28 0.31 -9.65
N SER A 193 10.98 -0.05 -8.58
CA SER A 193 10.64 -1.21 -7.75
C SER A 193 9.31 -1.02 -7.03
N GLN A 194 9.05 0.17 -6.48
CA GLN A 194 7.78 0.50 -5.83
C GLN A 194 6.60 0.46 -6.81
N ALA A 195 6.81 0.87 -8.06
CA ALA A 195 5.78 0.79 -9.09
C ALA A 195 5.46 -0.64 -9.51
N LYS A 196 6.47 -1.50 -9.67
CA LYS A 196 6.27 -2.94 -9.93
C LYS A 196 5.53 -3.61 -8.77
N LEU A 197 5.86 -3.26 -7.52
CA LEU A 197 5.11 -3.75 -6.36
C LEU A 197 3.63 -3.38 -6.45
N MET A 198 3.32 -2.13 -6.79
CA MET A 198 1.93 -1.67 -6.98
C MET A 198 1.22 -2.40 -8.12
N GLN A 199 1.94 -2.88 -9.14
CA GLN A 199 1.38 -3.69 -10.24
C GLN A 199 0.96 -5.09 -9.78
N TYR A 200 1.74 -5.74 -8.90
CA TYR A 200 1.42 -7.08 -8.41
C TYR A 200 0.50 -7.10 -7.19
N LEU A 201 0.37 -5.98 -6.47
CA LEU A 201 -0.41 -5.89 -5.23
C LEU A 201 -1.82 -6.49 -5.35
N PRO A 202 -2.63 -6.22 -6.40
CA PRO A 202 -3.99 -6.73 -6.44
C PRO A 202 -4.07 -8.24 -6.73
N VAL A 203 -3.07 -8.79 -7.43
CA VAL A 203 -2.95 -10.24 -7.64
C VAL A 203 -2.61 -10.93 -6.32
N VAL A 204 -1.62 -10.41 -5.59
CA VAL A 204 -1.25 -10.93 -4.26
C VAL A 204 -2.43 -10.84 -3.30
N PHE A 205 -3.17 -9.73 -3.33
CA PHE A 205 -4.35 -9.56 -2.49
C PHE A 205 -5.48 -10.53 -2.88
N ALA A 206 -5.68 -10.81 -4.16
CA ALA A 206 -6.65 -11.81 -4.60
C ALA A 206 -6.26 -13.23 -4.16
N VAL A 207 -4.97 -13.60 -4.27
CA VAL A 207 -4.46 -14.90 -3.78
C VAL A 207 -4.61 -15.01 -2.27
N PHE A 208 -4.35 -13.92 -1.52
CA PHE A 208 -4.56 -13.88 -0.07
C PHE A 208 -6.01 -14.19 0.32
N GLN A 209 -6.99 -13.85 -0.52
CA GLN A 209 -8.41 -14.17 -0.25
C GLN A 209 -8.72 -15.66 -0.26
N LEU A 210 -7.88 -16.51 -0.87
CA LEU A 210 -8.06 -17.95 -0.82
C LEU A 210 -8.00 -18.49 0.62
N PHE A 211 -7.31 -17.78 1.51
CA PHE A 211 -7.14 -18.13 2.92
C PHE A 211 -8.19 -17.48 3.84
N LEU A 212 -9.11 -16.67 3.29
CA LEU A 212 -10.15 -16.00 4.06
C LEU A 212 -11.52 -16.62 3.79
N PRO A 213 -12.50 -16.47 4.73
CA PRO A 213 -13.86 -16.95 4.51
C PRO A 213 -14.50 -16.32 3.27
N THR A 214 -15.26 -17.12 2.53
CA THR A 214 -15.90 -16.72 1.26
C THR A 214 -16.84 -15.50 1.42
N GLY A 215 -17.47 -15.31 2.57
CA GLY A 215 -18.28 -14.14 2.87
C GLY A 215 -17.51 -12.81 2.78
N LEU A 216 -16.21 -12.82 3.12
CA LEU A 216 -15.36 -11.64 2.99
C LEU A 216 -15.01 -11.37 1.51
N ILE A 217 -14.90 -12.42 0.69
CA ILE A 217 -14.73 -12.31 -0.76
C ILE A 217 -15.95 -11.64 -1.40
N VAL A 218 -17.16 -12.01 -0.97
CA VAL A 218 -18.41 -11.36 -1.41
C VAL A 218 -18.40 -9.87 -1.08
N TYR A 219 -18.05 -9.52 0.17
CA TYR A 219 -17.90 -8.12 0.59
C TYR A 219 -16.95 -7.36 -0.35
N TYR A 220 -15.78 -7.93 -0.61
CA TYR A 220 -14.76 -7.32 -1.47
C TYR A 220 -15.16 -7.22 -2.93
N MET A 221 -15.89 -8.21 -3.45
CA MET A 221 -16.43 -8.19 -4.81
C MET A 221 -17.36 -7.00 -5.00
N VAL A 222 -18.36 -6.87 -4.14
CA VAL A 222 -19.33 -5.76 -4.23
C VAL A 222 -18.63 -4.44 -3.97
N GLN A 223 -17.71 -4.36 -3.01
CA GLN A 223 -16.92 -3.18 -2.75
C GLN A 223 -16.12 -2.74 -4.00
N ALA A 224 -15.48 -3.67 -4.69
CA ALA A 224 -14.69 -3.39 -5.89
C ALA A 224 -15.57 -2.91 -7.05
N LEU A 225 -16.74 -3.51 -7.24
CA LEU A 225 -17.72 -3.07 -8.24
C LEU A 225 -18.20 -1.64 -7.98
N VAL A 226 -18.57 -1.31 -6.73
CA VAL A 226 -18.95 0.05 -6.35
C VAL A 226 -17.78 1.02 -6.55
N ARG A 227 -16.56 0.61 -6.18
CA ARG A 227 -15.35 1.41 -6.42
C ARG A 227 -15.12 1.69 -7.91
N ILE A 228 -15.33 0.71 -8.78
CA ILE A 228 -15.23 0.91 -10.24
C ILE A 228 -16.30 1.89 -10.72
N ALA A 229 -17.56 1.74 -10.28
CA ALA A 229 -18.63 2.65 -10.65
C ALA A 229 -18.34 4.09 -10.20
N GLN A 230 -17.87 4.26 -8.96
CA GLN A 230 -17.44 5.56 -8.44
C GLN A 230 -16.25 6.12 -9.20
N GLN A 231 -15.24 5.30 -9.47
CA GLN A 231 -14.07 5.71 -10.23
C GLN A 231 -14.46 6.13 -11.64
N TYR A 232 -15.40 5.42 -12.28
CA TYR A 232 -15.95 5.81 -13.58
C TYR A 232 -16.63 7.19 -13.51
N TYR A 233 -17.50 7.41 -12.51
CA TYR A 233 -18.13 8.72 -12.28
C TYR A 233 -17.10 9.84 -12.06
N ILE A 234 -16.12 9.62 -11.20
CA ILE A 234 -15.03 10.57 -10.92
C ILE A 234 -14.22 10.86 -12.19
N THR A 235 -13.91 9.81 -12.96
CA THR A 235 -13.20 9.95 -14.24
C THR A 235 -13.96 10.86 -15.18
N LYS A 236 -15.27 10.61 -15.37
CA LYS A 236 -16.10 11.42 -16.25
C LYS A 236 -16.20 12.87 -15.76
N ARG A 237 -16.33 13.07 -14.44
CA ARG A 237 -16.51 14.40 -13.83
C ARG A 237 -15.25 15.27 -13.82
N PHE A 238 -14.07 14.67 -13.61
CA PHE A 238 -12.81 15.40 -13.40
C PHE A 238 -11.79 15.24 -14.54
N TYR A 239 -11.85 14.15 -15.32
CA TYR A 239 -10.85 13.81 -16.34
C TYR A 239 -11.42 13.81 -17.78
N GLY A 240 -12.71 14.08 -17.97
CA GLY A 240 -13.37 14.03 -19.28
C GLY A 240 -12.82 15.01 -20.34
N HIS A 241 -12.14 16.09 -19.92
CA HIS A 241 -11.44 17.04 -20.81
C HIS A 241 -9.91 16.87 -20.83
N GLU A 242 -9.36 16.09 -19.89
CA GLU A 242 -7.91 15.97 -19.63
C GLU A 242 -7.45 14.49 -19.72
N GLY A 243 -8.11 13.66 -20.54
CA GLY A 243 -7.81 12.23 -20.68
C GLY A 243 -6.38 11.92 -21.18
N SER A 244 -5.69 12.92 -21.71
CA SER A 244 -4.27 12.89 -22.07
C SER A 244 -3.34 13.08 -20.86
N LEU A 245 -3.75 13.79 -19.80
CA LEU A 245 -2.88 14.13 -18.66
C LEU A 245 -2.42 12.88 -17.90
N GLY A 246 -3.32 11.94 -17.59
CA GLY A 246 -2.97 10.73 -16.83
C GLY A 246 -2.01 9.80 -17.59
N ARG A 247 -2.16 9.68 -18.91
CA ARG A 247 -1.24 8.91 -19.77
C ARG A 247 0.11 9.61 -19.90
N GLN A 248 0.10 10.93 -20.09
CA GLN A 248 1.31 11.75 -20.10
C GLN A 248 2.04 11.69 -18.76
N ALA A 249 1.31 11.62 -17.66
CA ALA A 249 1.82 11.48 -16.29
C ALA A 249 2.49 10.12 -16.04
N GLN A 250 1.91 9.02 -16.53
CA GLN A 250 2.58 7.71 -16.46
C GLN A 250 3.87 7.68 -17.27
N ALA A 251 3.81 8.16 -18.51
CA ALA A 251 4.98 8.28 -19.38
C ALA A 251 6.05 9.19 -18.74
N ALA A 252 5.61 10.25 -18.04
CA ALA A 252 6.48 11.13 -17.25
C ALA A 252 7.24 10.38 -16.20
N SER A 253 6.50 9.60 -15.43
CA SER A 253 7.02 8.92 -14.28
C SER A 253 7.92 7.75 -14.69
N SER A 254 7.73 7.14 -15.86
CA SER A 254 8.67 6.15 -16.40
C SER A 254 9.97 6.78 -16.90
N GLU A 255 9.89 7.88 -17.68
CA GLU A 255 11.08 8.58 -18.19
C GLU A 255 11.95 9.12 -17.04
N ALA A 256 11.32 9.74 -16.05
CA ALA A 256 11.91 10.14 -14.76
C ALA A 256 12.74 9.04 -14.09
N ARG A 257 12.21 7.81 -14.08
CA ARG A 257 12.84 6.66 -13.44
C ARG A 257 14.02 6.13 -14.22
N GLU A 258 13.93 6.14 -15.54
CA GLU A 258 15.04 5.72 -16.41
C GLU A 258 16.24 6.66 -16.22
N MET A 259 15.99 7.97 -16.22
CA MET A 259 17.01 8.97 -15.90
C MET A 259 17.68 8.71 -14.53
N SER A 260 16.90 8.38 -13.49
CA SER A 260 17.46 8.08 -12.15
C SER A 260 18.27 6.78 -12.09
N LYS A 261 17.94 5.78 -12.91
CA LYS A 261 18.72 4.52 -13.00
C LYS A 261 20.04 4.75 -13.72
N ASP A 262 20.03 5.54 -14.78
CA ASP A 262 21.23 5.88 -15.55
C ASP A 262 22.23 6.66 -14.69
N ASP A 263 21.75 7.63 -13.88
CA ASP A 263 22.60 8.35 -12.93
C ASP A 263 23.28 7.41 -11.93
N LYS A 264 22.54 6.45 -11.37
CA LYS A 264 23.10 5.44 -10.45
C LYS A 264 24.14 4.57 -11.14
N LYS A 265 23.89 4.17 -12.38
CA LYS A 265 24.80 3.33 -13.17
C LYS A 265 26.06 4.10 -13.56
N ASN A 266 25.93 5.38 -13.91
CA ASN A 266 27.05 6.25 -14.25
C ASN A 266 27.89 6.56 -13.01
N ASN A 267 27.29 6.91 -11.87
CA ASN A 267 28.03 7.12 -10.62
C ASN A 267 28.72 5.83 -10.13
N ALA A 268 28.07 4.66 -10.28
CA ALA A 268 28.71 3.38 -9.95
C ALA A 268 29.88 3.05 -10.89
N LYS A 269 29.78 3.38 -12.18
CA LYS A 269 30.88 3.23 -13.14
C LYS A 269 32.03 4.22 -12.88
N SER A 270 31.72 5.45 -12.51
CA SER A 270 32.73 6.47 -12.14
C SER A 270 33.46 6.06 -10.86
N ALA A 271 32.74 5.61 -9.83
CA ALA A 271 33.33 5.10 -8.59
C ALA A 271 34.17 3.82 -8.82
N ALA A 272 33.75 2.94 -9.74
CA ALA A 272 34.52 1.76 -10.13
C ALA A 272 35.77 2.11 -10.95
N LYS A 273 35.71 3.13 -11.81
CA LYS A 273 36.89 3.65 -12.53
C LYS A 273 37.89 4.30 -11.58
N GLU A 274 37.41 5.09 -10.62
CA GLU A 274 38.25 5.75 -9.60
C GLU A 274 38.94 4.74 -8.67
N SER A 275 38.32 3.58 -8.41
CA SER A 275 38.98 2.47 -7.70
C SER A 275 39.96 1.65 -8.55
N THR A 276 39.93 1.77 -9.88
CA THR A 276 40.83 1.03 -10.79
C THR A 276 42.10 1.85 -11.11
N ASP A 277 42.09 3.16 -10.86
CA ASP A 277 43.18 4.11 -11.16
C ASP A 277 44.17 4.30 -10.00
N LEU A 278 44.13 3.45 -8.97
CA LEU A 278 45.03 3.49 -7.80
C LEU A 278 46.26 2.56 -7.91
N ASN A 279 46.58 2.10 -9.13
CA ASN A 279 47.74 1.23 -9.40
C ASN A 279 48.90 1.95 -10.12
N GLU A 280 48.99 3.28 -10.07
CA GLU A 280 50.25 3.96 -10.40
C GLU A 280 51.14 4.11 -9.15
N PRO A 281 52.39 3.58 -9.17
CA PRO A 281 53.29 3.72 -8.04
C PRO A 281 53.70 5.20 -7.87
N PHE A 282 53.43 5.74 -6.68
CA PHE A 282 53.80 7.09 -6.26
C PHE A 282 55.33 7.26 -6.28
N VAL A 283 55.89 7.82 -7.36
CA VAL A 283 57.29 8.25 -7.39
C VAL A 283 57.42 9.58 -6.66
N SER A 284 57.87 9.53 -5.41
CA SER A 284 58.19 10.74 -4.64
C SER A 284 59.42 11.45 -5.23
N LYS A 285 59.19 12.53 -6.01
CA LYS A 285 60.25 13.51 -6.28
C LYS A 285 60.48 14.34 -5.02
N ARG A 286 61.48 13.93 -4.24
CA ARG A 286 62.07 14.72 -3.15
C ARG A 286 62.58 16.06 -3.71
N VAL A 287 61.88 17.15 -3.44
CA VAL A 287 62.40 18.51 -3.58
C VAL A 287 62.76 19.00 -2.19
N THR A 288 64.05 18.95 -1.85
CA THR A 288 64.60 19.62 -0.66
C THR A 288 64.74 21.12 -0.93
N ALA A 289 64.18 21.97 -0.08
CA ALA A 289 64.56 23.38 0.02
C ALA A 289 65.79 23.54 0.95
N PRO A 290 66.71 24.51 0.74
CA PRO A 290 67.87 24.68 1.60
C PRO A 290 67.52 25.37 2.92
N LYS A 291 68.23 24.96 3.99
CA LYS A 291 68.18 25.49 5.36
C LYS A 291 68.66 26.96 5.46
N ASN A 292 67.94 27.79 6.23
CA ASN A 292 68.54 28.61 7.30
C ASN A 292 67.53 29.22 8.31
N LYS A 293 67.46 28.62 9.52
CA LYS A 293 67.43 29.18 10.92
C LYS A 293 66.40 30.28 11.38
N PRO A 294 66.20 30.49 12.72
CA PRO A 294 64.93 30.11 13.40
C PRO A 294 64.25 31.25 14.21
N ASN A 295 62.97 31.10 14.61
CA ASN A 295 62.51 31.32 16.00
C ASN A 295 61.00 31.09 16.28
N THR A 296 60.76 30.55 17.48
CA THR A 296 59.66 30.77 18.45
C THR A 296 58.20 30.35 18.22
N SER A 297 57.75 29.56 19.21
CA SER A 297 56.48 29.60 19.96
C SER A 297 55.16 29.05 19.39
N SER A 298 54.67 28.01 20.10
CA SER A 298 53.27 27.68 20.46
C SER A 298 52.18 27.85 19.39
N THR A 299 51.35 26.86 19.11
CA THR A 299 50.23 26.50 20.01
C THR A 299 49.61 25.16 19.61
N ARG A 300 49.22 24.38 20.63
CA ARG A 300 48.56 23.07 20.60
C ARG A 300 47.31 23.02 19.71
N ARG A 301 47.16 21.93 18.95
CA ARG A 301 45.87 21.40 18.46
C ARG A 301 45.42 20.25 19.39
N PRO A 302 44.17 20.20 19.86
CA PRO A 302 43.69 19.10 20.70
C PRO A 302 43.32 17.86 19.87
N GLN A 303 43.73 16.69 20.34
CA GLN A 303 43.31 15.36 19.86
C GLN A 303 42.16 14.82 20.73
N PRO A 304 41.16 14.14 20.14
CA PRO A 304 40.12 13.44 20.91
C PRO A 304 40.64 12.07 21.41
N PRO A 305 40.38 11.68 22.67
CA PRO A 305 40.82 10.38 23.18
C PRO A 305 39.77 9.30 22.91
N GLY A 306 40.20 8.24 22.23
CA GLY A 306 39.59 6.92 22.37
C GLY A 306 40.65 5.94 22.85
N LYS A 307 40.36 5.18 23.92
CA LYS A 307 40.78 3.78 24.08
C LYS A 307 40.24 3.13 25.36
N ASN A 308 39.66 1.96 25.13
CA ASN A 308 39.43 0.81 26.02
C ASN A 308 40.43 0.63 27.18
N ARG A 309 39.93 0.18 28.34
CA ARG A 309 40.26 -1.10 29.04
C ARG A 309 39.58 -1.13 30.42
N SER A 310 38.70 -2.11 30.66
CA SER A 310 38.94 -3.33 31.45
C SER A 310 39.05 -3.11 32.97
N GLY A 311 38.12 -3.70 33.73
CA GLY A 311 38.20 -3.80 35.19
C GLY A 311 36.95 -4.45 35.79
N SER A 312 36.99 -5.76 35.92
CA SER A 312 36.02 -6.64 36.61
C SER A 312 35.81 -6.28 38.09
N VAL A 313 34.56 -6.19 38.57
CA VAL A 313 34.16 -6.69 39.91
C VAL A 313 32.67 -7.09 39.90
N GLN A 314 32.43 -8.33 40.31
CA GLN A 314 31.13 -8.97 40.55
C GLN A 314 30.67 -8.68 41.99
N ARG A 315 29.39 -8.34 42.23
CA ARG A 315 28.74 -8.60 43.54
C ARG A 315 27.20 -8.66 43.44
N LYS A 316 26.67 -9.58 44.25
CA LYS A 316 25.37 -10.27 44.30
C LYS A 316 24.11 -9.38 44.52
N PRO A 317 22.90 -9.94 44.25
CA PRO A 317 21.63 -9.26 44.44
C PRO A 317 21.18 -9.24 45.91
N LYS A 318 20.44 -8.20 46.31
CA LYS A 318 19.63 -8.17 47.54
C LYS A 318 18.15 -8.12 47.16
N LYS A 319 17.43 -9.06 47.79
CA LYS A 319 15.99 -9.27 47.98
C LYS A 319 15.01 -8.28 47.35
#